data_AF-A0A8T6TPS9-F1
#
_entry.id   AF-A0A8T6TPS9-F1
#
_cell.length_a   1.000
_cell.length_b   1.000
_cell.length_c   1.000
_cell.angle_alpha   90.00
_cell.angle_beta   90.00
_cell.angle_gamma   90.00
#
_symmetry.space_group_name_H-M   'P 1'
#
loop_
_entity.id
_entity.type
_entity.pdbx_description
1 polymer ?
#
loop_
_entity_poly.entity_id
_entity_poly.type
_entity_poly.pdbx_seq_one_letter_code
_entity_poly.pdbx_strand_id
1 'polypeptide(L)'
;MANPKRGCGHLKPHAVYMTAQFSAFGELPTFVQITPPIPHQEAWFRGVKYVNGLALDAVMGWAHADIDRERTPAYRLAPSCESQKLLARMGGRHFCARLDEISAALVGDGLVFSAEDVDREVDNLRAGKAYAPVNLGAFEEFWALDMLDWIGESHYPTPESFIEEAKQLGVNRRLPKGFFPRIRKGQTRVWFLHPKAIRAPGDRISPDQEEMGVGDDFVLRPGLIGYSYLTHLIYTAPPNQAVPEDMKKRAAAGEIEIVELTPPEEEIKPEDGTEQEDFLGDLDEEPPVISDPVMSEQPE
;
A
#
# COMPACT_ATOMS: atom_id res chain seq x y z
N MET A 1 9.61 7.12 -22.71
CA MET A 1 8.75 6.10 -22.04
C MET A 1 7.30 6.48 -22.25
N ALA A 2 6.42 5.52 -22.54
CA ALA A 2 4.99 5.79 -22.66
C ALA A 2 4.43 6.39 -21.35
N ASN A 3 3.57 7.40 -21.45
CA ASN A 3 3.02 8.13 -20.30
C ASN A 3 1.48 8.01 -20.26
N PRO A 4 0.92 6.79 -20.16
CA PRO A 4 -0.53 6.61 -20.16
C PRO A 4 -1.17 7.30 -18.95
N LYS A 5 -2.44 7.69 -19.09
CA LYS A 5 -3.24 8.23 -17.99
C LYS A 5 -3.45 7.16 -16.92
N ARG A 6 -3.28 7.55 -15.66
CA ARG A 6 -3.51 6.72 -14.47
C ARG A 6 -4.50 7.41 -13.54
N GLY A 7 -4.99 6.73 -12.50
CA GLY A 7 -5.85 7.31 -11.46
C GLY A 7 -5.20 8.53 -10.78
N CYS A 8 -3.87 8.54 -10.66
CA CYS A 8 -3.10 9.69 -10.17
C CYS A 8 -2.71 10.73 -11.25
N GLY A 9 -3.21 10.58 -12.47
CA GLY A 9 -2.89 11.39 -13.65
C GLY A 9 -1.68 10.87 -14.44
N HIS A 10 -1.03 11.76 -15.19
CA HIS A 10 0.20 11.44 -15.93
C HIS A 10 1.46 11.63 -15.06
N LEU A 11 2.57 11.01 -15.50
CA LEU A 11 3.89 11.37 -14.98
C LEU A 11 4.16 12.85 -15.28
N LYS A 12 4.59 13.57 -14.25
CA LYS A 12 4.89 15.00 -14.30
C LYS A 12 6.39 15.17 -14.55
N PRO A 13 6.81 16.11 -15.42
CA PRO A 13 8.22 16.39 -15.63
C PRO A 13 8.90 16.90 -14.34
N HIS A 14 10.22 16.75 -14.26
CA HIS A 14 11.06 17.13 -13.12
C HIS A 14 10.68 16.46 -11.79
N ALA A 15 10.13 15.25 -11.86
CA ALA A 15 9.77 14.49 -10.67
C ALA A 15 10.44 13.12 -10.66
N VAL A 16 10.64 12.62 -9.44
CA VAL A 16 11.19 11.31 -9.17
C VAL A 16 10.05 10.37 -8.86
N TYR A 17 10.08 9.18 -9.44
CA TYR A 17 9.10 8.15 -9.23
C TYR A 17 9.79 6.85 -8.82
N MET A 18 9.17 6.14 -7.89
CA MET A 18 9.42 4.72 -7.71
C MET A 18 8.52 3.94 -8.66
N THR A 19 9.10 2.94 -9.33
CA THR A 19 8.40 2.14 -10.31
C THR A 19 8.50 0.66 -9.98
N ALA A 20 7.39 -0.05 -10.20
CA ALA A 20 7.33 -1.50 -10.25
C ALA A 20 6.74 -1.88 -11.61
N GLN A 21 7.57 -2.47 -12.46
CA GLN A 21 7.17 -2.96 -13.77
C GLN A 21 7.31 -4.47 -13.81
N PHE A 22 6.73 -5.11 -14.82
CA PHE A 22 7.06 -6.50 -15.12
C PHE A 22 8.58 -6.62 -15.25
N SER A 23 9.19 -7.61 -14.58
CA SER A 23 10.59 -7.90 -14.88
C SER A 23 10.69 -8.23 -16.37
N ALA A 24 11.80 -7.89 -17.03
CA ALA A 24 12.00 -8.24 -18.43
C ALA A 24 11.89 -9.76 -18.68
N PHE A 25 12.03 -10.57 -17.62
CA PHE A 25 11.90 -12.02 -17.60
C PHE A 25 10.50 -12.51 -17.19
N GLY A 26 9.57 -11.61 -16.85
CA GLY A 26 8.20 -11.92 -16.44
C GLY A 26 8.07 -12.59 -15.06
N GLU A 27 9.16 -12.67 -14.29
CA GLU A 27 9.24 -13.49 -13.08
C GLU A 27 8.58 -12.84 -11.85
N LEU A 28 8.56 -11.51 -11.79
CA LEU A 28 8.00 -10.79 -10.64
C LEU A 28 6.60 -10.25 -10.97
N PRO A 29 5.59 -10.53 -10.12
CA PRO A 29 4.28 -9.95 -10.28
C PRO A 29 4.36 -8.43 -10.10
N THR A 30 3.62 -7.69 -10.93
CA THR A 30 3.50 -6.23 -10.78
C THR A 30 2.87 -5.84 -9.45
N PHE A 31 1.97 -6.67 -8.93
CA PHE A 31 1.30 -6.45 -7.66
C PHE A 31 0.95 -7.78 -6.99
N VAL A 32 1.37 -7.93 -5.73
CA VAL A 32 0.95 -9.04 -4.86
C VAL A 32 -0.19 -8.55 -3.98
N GLN A 33 -1.39 -9.08 -4.23
CA GLN A 33 -2.58 -8.72 -3.49
C GLN A 33 -2.69 -9.50 -2.19
N ILE A 34 -3.06 -8.80 -1.11
CA ILE A 34 -3.35 -9.39 0.20
C ILE A 34 -4.87 -9.49 0.35
N THR A 35 -5.36 -10.73 0.53
CA THR A 35 -6.78 -11.02 0.70
C THR A 35 -6.99 -11.99 1.88
N PRO A 36 -7.73 -11.60 2.93
CA PRO A 36 -8.32 -10.28 3.16
C PRO A 36 -7.26 -9.20 3.47
N PRO A 37 -7.54 -7.91 3.21
CA PRO A 37 -6.65 -6.82 3.58
C PRO A 37 -6.37 -6.79 5.09
N ILE A 38 -5.17 -6.33 5.47
CA ILE A 38 -4.75 -6.32 6.88
C ILE A 38 -5.04 -4.97 7.53
N PRO A 39 -5.69 -4.93 8.70
CA PRO A 39 -5.98 -3.68 9.40
C PRO A 39 -4.73 -2.84 9.66
N HIS A 40 -4.82 -1.55 9.37
CA HIS A 40 -3.79 -0.58 9.72
C HIS A 40 -4.35 0.44 10.71
N GLN A 41 -3.73 0.53 11.88
CA GLN A 41 -4.23 1.33 13.01
C GLN A 41 -3.54 2.69 13.15
N GLU A 42 -2.44 2.94 12.43
CA GLU A 42 -1.71 4.20 12.59
C GLU A 42 -2.43 5.37 11.91
N ALA A 43 -2.06 6.58 12.34
CA ALA A 43 -2.59 7.80 11.75
C ALA A 43 -2.19 7.92 10.27
N TRP A 44 -3.09 8.54 9.51
CA TRP A 44 -2.85 8.89 8.11
C TRP A 44 -1.54 9.68 7.95
N PHE A 45 -0.77 9.34 6.93
CA PHE A 45 0.42 10.08 6.54
C PHE A 45 0.42 10.35 5.03
N ARG A 46 1.08 11.45 4.65
CA ARG A 46 1.22 11.82 3.25
C ARG A 46 2.58 11.38 2.73
N GLY A 47 2.57 10.66 1.60
CA GLY A 47 3.78 10.24 0.90
C GLY A 47 4.23 8.83 1.28
N VAL A 48 5.54 8.64 1.39
CA VAL A 48 6.17 7.34 1.57
C VAL A 48 7.06 7.38 2.80
N LYS A 49 7.04 6.31 3.61
CA LYS A 49 7.96 6.14 4.74
C LYS A 49 8.67 4.79 4.68
N TYR A 50 9.83 4.70 5.30
CA TYR A 50 10.50 3.42 5.47
C TYR A 50 9.78 2.57 6.51
N VAL A 51 9.79 1.26 6.29
CA VAL A 51 9.31 0.25 7.22
C VAL A 51 10.30 -0.92 7.25
N ASN A 52 10.35 -1.62 8.37
CA ASN A 52 11.09 -2.86 8.47
C ASN A 52 10.30 -3.97 7.76
N GLY A 53 10.74 -4.32 6.55
CA GLY A 53 10.10 -5.34 5.72
C GLY A 53 10.02 -6.73 6.37
N LEU A 54 11.04 -7.14 7.13
CA LEU A 54 11.06 -8.44 7.81
C LEU A 54 10.06 -8.48 8.98
N ALA A 55 9.97 -7.40 9.74
CA ALA A 55 8.97 -7.29 10.79
C ALA A 55 7.55 -7.35 10.20
N LEU A 56 7.34 -6.68 9.06
CA LEU A 56 6.06 -6.73 8.37
C LEU A 56 5.75 -8.13 7.87
N ASP A 57 6.69 -8.82 7.21
CA ASP A 57 6.53 -10.22 6.77
C ASP A 57 6.23 -11.18 7.91
N ALA A 58 6.88 -11.03 9.06
CA ALA A 58 6.64 -11.85 10.23
C ALA A 58 5.18 -11.70 10.71
N VAL A 59 4.67 -10.46 10.75
CA VAL A 59 3.27 -10.16 11.08
C VAL A 59 2.32 -10.76 10.03
N MET A 60 2.65 -10.64 8.74
CA MET A 60 1.87 -11.24 7.64
C MET A 60 1.75 -12.76 7.80
N GLY A 61 2.86 -13.44 8.05
CA GLY A 61 2.89 -14.90 8.21
C GLY A 61 2.02 -15.38 9.37
N TRP A 62 1.91 -14.59 10.44
CA TRP A 62 1.04 -14.90 11.58
C TRP A 62 -0.43 -14.67 11.24
N ALA A 63 -0.76 -13.54 10.61
CA ALA A 63 -2.13 -13.24 10.19
C ALA A 63 -2.72 -14.31 9.26
N HIS A 64 -1.92 -14.82 8.32
CA HIS A 64 -2.34 -15.92 7.44
C HIS A 64 -2.60 -17.23 8.20
N ALA A 65 -1.74 -17.57 9.17
CA ALA A 65 -1.92 -18.77 9.98
C ALA A 65 -3.19 -18.72 10.84
N ASP A 66 -3.56 -17.54 11.37
CA ASP A 66 -4.78 -17.36 12.15
C ASP A 66 -6.05 -17.41 11.28
N ILE A 67 -6.03 -16.80 10.09
CA ILE A 67 -7.16 -16.84 9.14
C ILE A 67 -7.47 -18.27 8.69
N ASP A 68 -6.43 -19.08 8.41
CA ASP A 68 -6.61 -20.48 8.01
C ASP A 68 -7.18 -21.33 9.16
N ARG A 69 -6.83 -20.99 10.40
CA ARG A 69 -7.35 -21.65 11.61
C ARG A 69 -8.85 -21.41 11.79
N GLU A 70 -9.34 -20.22 11.47
CA GLU A 70 -10.77 -19.88 11.58
C GLU A 70 -11.62 -20.46 10.43
N ARG A 71 -11.04 -20.63 9.23
CA ARG A 71 -11.76 -21.15 8.05
C ARG A 71 -11.94 -22.66 8.01
N THR A 72 -11.24 -23.43 8.86
CA THR A 72 -11.30 -24.89 8.86
C THR A 72 -12.29 -25.40 9.94
N PRO A 73 -13.53 -25.84 9.60
CA PRO A 73 -14.53 -26.20 10.61
C PRO A 73 -14.25 -27.54 11.32
N ALA A 74 -13.25 -28.30 10.88
CA ALA A 74 -13.00 -29.68 11.31
C ALA A 74 -12.30 -29.82 12.68
N TYR A 75 -11.96 -28.72 13.35
CA TYR A 75 -11.40 -28.74 14.71
C TYR A 75 -12.18 -27.83 15.67
N ARG A 76 -13.52 -27.96 15.72
CA ARG A 76 -14.27 -27.64 16.94
C ARG A 76 -14.16 -28.80 17.93
N LEU A 77 -12.98 -28.99 18.51
CA LEU A 77 -12.91 -29.60 19.83
C LEU A 77 -13.15 -28.47 20.83
N ALA A 78 -14.21 -28.62 21.62
CA ALA A 78 -14.57 -27.69 22.70
C ALA A 78 -13.33 -27.35 23.55
N PRO A 79 -13.17 -26.10 24.01
CA PRO A 79 -12.01 -25.72 24.79
C PRO A 79 -12.14 -26.35 26.18
N SER A 80 -11.57 -27.54 26.36
CA SER A 80 -11.24 -27.99 27.70
C SER A 80 -10.12 -27.07 28.22
N CYS A 81 -10.24 -26.73 29.50
CA CYS A 81 -9.39 -25.84 30.29
C CYS A 81 -7.87 -26.21 30.30
N GLU A 82 -7.43 -27.19 29.51
CA GLU A 82 -6.02 -27.56 29.31
C GLU A 82 -5.34 -26.83 28.15
N SER A 83 -6.04 -26.52 27.05
CA SER A 83 -5.42 -25.90 25.86
C SER A 83 -4.93 -24.47 26.12
N GLN A 84 -5.66 -23.71 26.94
CA GLN A 84 -5.24 -22.37 27.38
C GLN A 84 -4.11 -22.43 28.41
N LYS A 85 -4.07 -23.47 29.26
CA LYS A 85 -2.94 -23.71 30.18
C LYS A 85 -1.69 -24.22 29.45
N LEU A 86 -1.88 -24.93 28.33
CA LEU A 86 -0.80 -25.35 27.43
C LEU A 86 -0.25 -24.14 26.67
N LEU A 87 -1.10 -23.26 26.12
CA LEU A 87 -0.70 -22.02 25.46
C LEU A 87 0.03 -21.04 26.40
N ALA A 88 -0.41 -20.90 27.65
CA ALA A 88 0.31 -20.14 28.67
C ALA A 88 1.63 -20.79 29.12
N ARG A 89 1.80 -22.11 28.92
CA ARG A 89 3.04 -22.86 29.16
C ARG A 89 3.94 -22.97 27.92
N MET A 90 3.44 -22.65 26.74
CA MET A 90 4.12 -22.78 25.44
C MET A 90 4.91 -21.54 25.03
N GLY A 91 5.39 -20.75 26.01
CA GLY A 91 6.43 -19.76 25.76
C GLY A 91 7.65 -20.39 25.07
N GLY A 92 8.04 -19.81 23.93
CA GLY A 92 9.38 -19.91 23.34
C GLY A 92 9.72 -21.13 22.47
N ARG A 93 9.16 -22.33 22.72
CA ARG A 93 9.76 -23.55 22.14
C ARG A 93 9.37 -23.91 20.69
N HIS A 94 8.21 -23.49 20.18
CA HIS A 94 7.84 -23.78 18.77
C HIS A 94 8.33 -22.72 17.77
N PHE A 95 8.75 -21.54 18.26
CA PHE A 95 9.46 -20.56 17.44
C PHE A 95 10.85 -21.09 17.05
N CYS A 96 11.54 -21.74 17.99
CA CYS A 96 12.87 -22.30 17.77
C CYS A 96 12.89 -23.39 16.69
N ALA A 97 12.01 -24.39 16.76
CA ALA A 97 12.01 -25.49 15.80
C ALA A 97 11.74 -25.04 14.35
N ARG A 98 10.90 -23.99 14.17
CA ARG A 98 10.58 -23.45 12.84
C ARG A 98 11.71 -22.58 12.29
N LEU A 99 12.46 -21.89 13.15
CA LEU A 99 13.67 -21.18 12.75
C LEU A 99 14.82 -22.14 12.40
N ASP A 100 14.93 -23.27 13.09
CA ASP A 100 15.92 -24.31 12.78
C ASP A 100 15.65 -24.95 11.40
N GLU A 101 14.36 -25.16 11.06
CA GLU A 101 13.95 -25.59 9.71
C GLU A 101 14.22 -24.53 8.63
N ILE A 102 13.95 -23.24 8.91
CA ILE A 102 14.25 -22.13 7.99
C ILE A 102 15.77 -21.98 7.80
N SER A 103 16.55 -22.12 8.87
CA SER A 103 18.02 -22.12 8.84
C SER A 103 18.55 -23.25 7.95
N ALA A 104 18.05 -24.48 8.15
CA ALA A 104 18.44 -25.63 7.34
C ALA A 104 18.06 -25.48 5.85
N ALA A 105 16.93 -24.83 5.55
CA ALA A 105 16.50 -24.57 4.18
C ALA A 105 17.33 -23.48 3.48
N LEU A 106 17.73 -22.42 4.20
CA LEU A 106 18.50 -21.30 3.63
C LEU A 106 19.96 -21.66 3.31
N VAL A 107 20.52 -22.68 3.97
CA VAL A 107 21.86 -23.22 3.70
C VAL A 107 21.93 -24.01 2.37
N GLY A 108 20.78 -24.45 1.84
CA GLY A 108 20.70 -25.27 0.63
C GLY A 108 20.92 -24.53 -0.70
N ASP A 109 20.60 -23.23 -0.76
CA ASP A 109 20.45 -22.48 -2.03
C ASP A 109 21.59 -21.51 -2.38
N GLY A 110 22.81 -21.76 -1.87
CA GLY A 110 24.00 -21.03 -2.33
C GLY A 110 24.12 -19.58 -1.84
N LEU A 111 23.29 -19.17 -0.87
CA LEU A 111 23.55 -18.00 -0.02
C LEU A 111 24.51 -18.44 1.10
N VAL A 112 25.76 -17.97 1.04
CA VAL A 112 26.79 -18.32 2.03
C VAL A 112 26.55 -17.54 3.32
N PHE A 113 25.70 -18.07 4.19
CA PHE A 113 25.71 -17.74 5.62
C PHE A 113 26.26 -18.96 6.35
N SER A 114 27.21 -18.76 7.27
CA SER A 114 27.62 -19.86 8.12
C SER A 114 26.49 -20.19 9.10
N ALA A 115 26.31 -21.47 9.45
CA ALA A 115 25.35 -21.88 10.47
C ALA A 115 25.58 -21.10 11.79
N GLU A 116 26.83 -20.76 12.09
CA GLU A 116 27.24 -19.97 13.25
C GLU A 116 26.72 -18.53 13.21
N ASP A 117 26.56 -17.93 12.03
CA ASP A 117 25.97 -16.58 11.87
C ASP A 117 24.48 -16.59 12.18
N VAL A 118 23.78 -17.63 11.72
CA VAL A 118 22.33 -17.80 11.94
C VAL A 118 22.05 -18.13 13.40
N ASP A 119 22.78 -19.09 13.98
CA ASP A 119 22.60 -19.52 15.37
C ASP A 119 22.86 -18.38 16.35
N ARG A 120 23.92 -17.60 16.13
CA ARG A 120 24.24 -16.42 16.93
C ARG A 120 23.12 -15.37 16.90
N GLU A 121 22.48 -15.18 15.75
CA GLU A 121 21.40 -14.20 15.61
C GLU A 121 20.09 -14.69 16.22
N VAL A 122 19.77 -15.97 16.05
CA VAL A 122 18.67 -16.62 16.75
C VAL A 122 18.85 -16.51 18.27
N ASP A 123 20.07 -16.67 18.78
CA ASP A 123 20.37 -16.50 20.21
C ASP A 123 20.27 -15.04 20.69
N ASN A 124 20.60 -14.07 19.84
CA ASN A 124 20.39 -12.64 20.13
C ASN A 124 18.90 -12.28 20.23
N LEU A 125 18.07 -12.82 19.33
CA LEU A 125 16.62 -12.68 19.35
C LEU A 125 16.02 -13.34 20.60
N ARG A 126 16.46 -14.56 20.94
CA ARG A 126 16.04 -15.30 22.15
C ARG A 126 16.41 -14.58 23.44
N ALA A 127 17.55 -13.89 23.46
CA ALA A 127 18.04 -13.15 24.64
C ALA A 127 17.37 -11.78 24.84
N GLY A 128 16.41 -11.38 23.98
CA GLY A 128 15.76 -10.07 24.07
C GLY A 128 16.71 -8.89 23.79
N LYS A 129 17.86 -9.16 23.16
CA LYS A 129 18.90 -8.16 22.86
C LYS A 129 18.67 -7.45 21.51
N ALA A 130 17.54 -7.70 20.85
CA ALA A 130 17.16 -7.17 19.53
C ALA A 130 17.15 -5.62 19.44
N TYR A 131 17.27 -4.91 20.55
CA TYR A 131 17.27 -3.45 20.62
C TYR A 131 18.59 -2.83 21.11
N ALA A 132 19.63 -3.63 21.35
CA ALA A 132 20.94 -3.09 21.71
C ALA A 132 21.64 -2.57 20.44
N PRO A 133 21.95 -1.26 20.32
CA PRO A 133 22.49 -0.64 19.11
C PRO A 133 23.91 -1.11 18.72
N VAL A 134 24.50 -2.05 19.48
CA VAL A 134 25.88 -2.51 19.29
C VAL A 134 25.97 -3.91 18.65
N ASN A 135 24.86 -4.64 18.51
CA ASN A 135 24.89 -6.04 18.05
C ASN A 135 24.01 -6.35 16.82
N LEU A 136 23.32 -5.37 16.25
CA LEU A 136 22.77 -5.45 14.88
C LEU A 136 23.84 -5.17 13.80
N GLY A 137 25.07 -4.86 14.20
CA GLY A 137 26.15 -4.38 13.34
C GLY A 137 27.03 -5.44 12.65
N ALA A 138 26.56 -6.68 12.51
CA ALA A 138 27.28 -7.71 11.74
C ALA A 138 26.52 -8.21 10.49
N PHE A 139 25.22 -7.91 10.38
CA PHE A 139 24.53 -7.94 9.09
C PHE A 139 24.55 -6.51 8.57
N GLU A 140 25.23 -6.27 7.44
CA GLU A 140 25.16 -4.98 6.77
C GLU A 140 23.71 -4.47 6.74
N GLU A 141 23.51 -3.18 7.05
CA GLU A 141 22.29 -2.38 7.17
C GLU A 141 21.39 -2.34 5.90
N PHE A 142 21.33 -3.45 5.18
CA PHE A 142 21.08 -3.53 3.76
C PHE A 142 19.88 -4.43 3.42
N TRP A 143 19.25 -5.02 4.43
CA TRP A 143 18.14 -5.94 4.27
C TRP A 143 16.94 -5.37 5.04
N ALA A 144 15.89 -5.00 4.28
CA ALA A 144 14.56 -4.61 4.74
C ALA A 144 14.25 -3.13 5.03
N LEU A 145 14.87 -2.16 4.32
CA LEU A 145 14.22 -0.86 4.13
C LEU A 145 13.19 -0.98 3.00
N ASP A 146 12.09 -1.65 3.31
CA ASP A 146 10.89 -1.55 2.50
C ASP A 146 10.25 -0.20 2.73
N MET A 147 9.25 0.11 1.90
CA MET A 147 8.51 1.35 1.99
C MET A 147 7.03 1.10 2.20
N LEU A 148 6.35 2.03 2.87
CA LEU A 148 4.91 2.06 3.03
C LEU A 148 4.38 3.33 2.36
N ASP A 149 3.44 3.18 1.45
CA ASP A 149 2.82 4.27 0.69
C ASP A 149 1.30 4.27 0.91
N TRP A 150 0.76 5.47 1.14
CA TRP A 150 -0.67 5.68 1.30
C TRP A 150 -1.32 6.03 -0.04
N ILE A 151 -2.25 5.19 -0.49
CA ILE A 151 -3.02 5.43 -1.71
C ILE A 151 -4.14 6.43 -1.42
N GLY A 152 -4.12 7.55 -2.14
CA GLY A 152 -5.08 8.63 -1.98
C GLY A 152 -6.44 8.27 -2.57
N GLU A 153 -7.48 8.32 -1.74
CA GLU A 153 -8.87 8.02 -2.14
C GLU A 153 -9.37 8.89 -3.29
N SER A 154 -8.92 10.15 -3.34
CA SER A 154 -9.29 11.08 -4.42
C SER A 154 -8.85 10.61 -5.81
N HIS A 155 -7.86 9.73 -5.88
CA HIS A 155 -7.35 9.15 -7.12
C HIS A 155 -7.85 7.73 -7.36
N TYR A 156 -8.12 7.01 -6.28
CA TYR A 156 -8.56 5.62 -6.30
C TYR A 156 -9.70 5.48 -5.28
N PRO A 157 -10.98 5.58 -5.70
CA PRO A 157 -12.10 5.54 -4.77
C PRO A 157 -12.21 4.21 -4.01
N THR A 158 -11.74 3.12 -4.64
CA THR A 158 -11.73 1.77 -4.08
C THR A 158 -10.33 1.15 -4.19
N PRO A 159 -9.95 0.26 -3.25
CA PRO A 159 -8.67 -0.43 -3.35
C PRO A 159 -8.56 -1.27 -4.63
N GLU A 160 -9.66 -1.83 -5.12
CA GLU A 160 -9.71 -2.61 -6.36
C GLU A 160 -9.26 -1.77 -7.56
N SER A 161 -9.71 -0.51 -7.66
CA SER A 161 -9.32 0.38 -8.77
C SER A 161 -7.80 0.59 -8.87
N PHE A 162 -7.13 0.67 -7.71
CA PHE A 162 -5.67 0.75 -7.67
C PHE A 162 -5.01 -0.58 -8.03
N ILE A 163 -5.51 -1.69 -7.49
CA ILE A 163 -4.96 -3.03 -7.71
C ILE A 163 -5.03 -3.41 -9.20
N GLU A 164 -6.16 -3.16 -9.85
CA GLU A 164 -6.36 -3.47 -11.27
C GLU A 164 -5.42 -2.66 -12.17
N GLU A 165 -5.32 -1.34 -11.92
CA GLU A 165 -4.38 -0.48 -12.65
C GLU A 165 -2.92 -0.91 -12.41
N ALA A 166 -2.56 -1.21 -11.16
CA ALA A 166 -1.21 -1.67 -10.81
C ALA A 166 -0.86 -3.00 -11.50
N LYS A 167 -1.83 -3.92 -11.60
CA LYS A 167 -1.65 -5.19 -12.32
C LYS A 167 -1.43 -4.96 -13.82
N GLN A 168 -2.20 -4.06 -14.44
CA GLN A 168 -2.14 -3.80 -15.89
C GLN A 168 -0.92 -2.98 -16.30
N LEU A 169 -0.65 -1.89 -15.59
CA LEU A 169 0.32 -0.87 -16.00
C LEU A 169 1.57 -0.83 -15.13
N GLY A 170 1.67 -1.70 -14.12
CA GLY A 170 2.66 -1.58 -13.06
C GLY A 170 2.36 -0.42 -12.11
N VAL A 171 3.19 -0.26 -11.09
CA VAL A 171 3.08 0.85 -10.14
C VAL A 171 4.03 1.97 -10.52
N ASN A 172 3.53 3.21 -10.55
CA ASN A 172 4.35 4.42 -10.61
C ASN A 172 3.90 5.39 -9.51
N ARG A 173 4.79 5.69 -8.56
CA ARG A 173 4.46 6.55 -7.42
C ARG A 173 5.47 7.65 -7.27
N ARG A 174 4.98 8.89 -7.22
CA ARG A 174 5.81 10.08 -7.10
C ARG A 174 6.40 10.16 -5.70
N LEU A 175 7.71 10.34 -5.61
CA LEU A 175 8.38 10.56 -4.34
C LEU A 175 8.36 12.05 -3.93
N PRO A 176 8.33 12.36 -2.62
CA PRO A 176 8.50 13.71 -2.13
C PRO A 176 9.81 14.34 -2.64
N LYS A 177 9.81 15.66 -2.84
CA LYS A 177 11.03 16.37 -3.28
C LYS A 177 12.14 16.18 -2.24
N GLY A 178 13.34 15.80 -2.70
CA GLY A 178 14.48 15.55 -1.81
C GLY A 178 14.52 14.15 -1.20
N PHE A 179 13.49 13.32 -1.40
CA PHE A 179 13.46 11.95 -0.92
C PHE A 179 13.93 10.99 -2.02
N PHE A 180 15.07 10.34 -1.78
CA PHE A 180 15.72 9.42 -2.71
C PHE A 180 16.08 8.12 -1.98
N PRO A 181 15.18 7.14 -1.96
CA PRO A 181 15.43 5.90 -1.26
C PRO A 181 16.51 5.10 -1.97
N ARG A 182 17.29 4.32 -1.22
CA ARG A 182 18.14 3.29 -1.82
C ARG A 182 17.28 2.08 -2.07
N ILE A 183 17.14 1.67 -3.34
CA ILE A 183 16.39 0.48 -3.71
C ILE A 183 17.32 -0.60 -4.23
N ARG A 184 17.02 -1.85 -3.90
CA ARG A 184 17.57 -3.03 -4.57
C ARG A 184 16.52 -3.55 -5.52
N LYS A 185 16.81 -3.46 -6.82
CA LYS A 185 15.87 -3.80 -7.89
C LYS A 185 15.37 -5.25 -7.72
N GLY A 186 14.06 -5.44 -7.73
CA GLY A 186 13.42 -6.75 -7.55
C GLY A 186 13.43 -7.30 -6.11
N GLN A 187 14.05 -6.61 -5.15
CA GLN A 187 14.10 -7.03 -3.75
C GLN A 187 13.38 -6.06 -2.82
N THR A 188 13.61 -4.75 -2.97
CA THR A 188 12.92 -3.74 -2.16
C THR A 188 11.44 -3.72 -2.50
N ARG A 189 10.59 -3.78 -1.49
CA ARG A 189 9.13 -3.71 -1.67
C ARG A 189 8.59 -2.35 -1.27
N VAL A 190 7.49 -2.00 -1.92
CA VAL A 190 6.59 -0.96 -1.45
C VAL A 190 5.26 -1.60 -1.10
N TRP A 191 4.82 -1.38 0.12
CA TRP A 191 3.58 -1.84 0.71
C TRP A 191 2.52 -0.73 0.58
N PHE A 192 1.31 -1.10 0.19
CA PHE A 192 0.26 -0.13 -0.12
C PHE A 192 -0.88 -0.18 0.88
N LEU A 193 -1.18 0.98 1.45
CA LEU A 193 -2.34 1.21 2.30
C LEU A 193 -3.45 1.90 1.50
N HIS A 194 -4.68 1.48 1.73
CA HIS A 194 -5.85 2.17 1.22
C HIS A 194 -6.79 2.55 2.38
N PRO A 195 -7.36 3.76 2.43
CA PRO A 195 -8.22 4.20 3.54
C PRO A 195 -9.54 3.42 3.63
N LYS A 196 -9.96 2.83 2.51
CA LYS A 196 -11.21 2.06 2.38
C LYS A 196 -10.96 0.57 2.09
N ALA A 197 -9.92 -0.01 2.67
CA ALA A 197 -9.53 -1.40 2.39
C ALA A 197 -10.43 -2.43 3.07
N ILE A 198 -10.93 -2.13 4.27
CA ILE A 198 -11.64 -3.09 5.11
C ILE A 198 -13.07 -2.64 5.30
N ARG A 199 -14.02 -3.52 5.02
CA ARG A 199 -15.41 -3.38 5.42
C ARG A 199 -15.57 -4.01 6.80
N ALA A 200 -15.68 -3.18 7.83
CA ALA A 200 -15.99 -3.63 9.18
C ALA A 200 -17.46 -3.33 9.49
N PRO A 201 -18.16 -4.18 10.28
CA PRO A 201 -19.46 -3.80 10.83
C PRO A 201 -19.33 -2.45 11.53
N GLY A 202 -20.27 -1.54 11.27
CA GLY A 202 -20.32 -0.25 11.93
C GLY A 202 -20.49 -0.44 13.42
N ASP A 203 -19.72 0.32 14.21
CA ASP A 203 -20.07 0.53 15.61
C ASP A 203 -21.45 1.20 15.57
N ARG A 204 -22.45 0.56 16.19
CA ARG A 204 -23.87 0.95 16.18
C ARG A 204 -24.06 2.44 15.91
N ILE A 205 -24.69 2.73 14.77
CA ILE A 205 -25.15 4.07 14.41
C ILE A 205 -25.91 4.65 15.61
N SER A 206 -25.65 5.92 15.96
CA SER A 206 -26.45 6.62 16.97
C SER A 206 -27.93 6.50 16.58
N PRO A 207 -28.86 6.24 17.52
CA PRO A 207 -30.28 6.01 17.23
C PRO A 207 -30.90 7.05 16.28
N ASP A 208 -30.40 8.29 16.33
CA ASP A 208 -30.86 9.43 15.55
C ASP A 208 -30.59 9.33 14.03
N GLN A 209 -29.77 8.38 13.57
CA GLN A 209 -29.44 8.19 12.15
C GLN A 209 -30.17 6.98 11.50
N GLU A 210 -30.96 6.20 12.26
CA GLU A 210 -31.75 5.08 11.73
C GLU A 210 -32.93 5.53 10.84
N GLU A 211 -33.46 6.74 11.03
CA GLU A 211 -34.68 7.18 10.32
C GLU A 211 -34.49 7.53 8.84
N MET A 212 -33.24 7.65 8.34
CA MET A 212 -33.00 8.03 6.94
C MET A 212 -32.92 6.86 5.95
N GLY A 213 -33.18 5.62 6.37
CA GLY A 213 -33.51 4.50 5.47
C GLY A 213 -32.42 4.12 4.44
N VAL A 214 -31.19 4.59 4.61
CA VAL A 214 -30.05 4.27 3.75
C VAL A 214 -28.91 3.86 4.67
N GLY A 215 -28.48 2.60 4.63
CA GLY A 215 -27.30 2.25 5.39
C GLY A 215 -26.94 0.78 5.28
N ASP A 216 -26.06 0.47 4.34
CA ASP A 216 -25.14 -0.63 4.57
C ASP A 216 -24.37 -0.30 5.87
N ASP A 217 -24.62 -1.03 6.96
CA ASP A 217 -24.05 -0.85 8.31
C ASP A 217 -22.53 -1.14 8.37
N PHE A 218 -21.75 -0.67 7.41
CA PHE A 218 -20.32 -0.93 7.35
C PHE A 218 -19.52 0.37 7.41
N VAL A 219 -18.52 0.37 8.28
CA VAL A 219 -17.50 1.41 8.34
C VAL A 219 -16.30 0.94 7.53
N LEU A 220 -15.89 1.75 6.57
CA LEU A 220 -14.67 1.53 5.80
C LEU A 220 -13.46 1.94 6.65
N ARG A 221 -12.51 1.01 6.82
CA ARG A 221 -11.30 1.22 7.62
C ARG A 221 -10.04 1.08 6.77
N PRO A 222 -8.96 1.80 7.13
CA PRO A 222 -7.68 1.65 6.46
C PRO A 222 -7.12 0.24 6.60
N GLY A 223 -6.44 -0.21 5.54
CA GLY A 223 -5.79 -1.51 5.56
C GLY A 223 -4.76 -1.66 4.45
N LEU A 224 -3.88 -2.61 4.67
CA LEU A 224 -2.83 -3.02 3.75
C LEU A 224 -3.43 -3.95 2.70
N ILE A 225 -3.35 -3.53 1.44
CA ILE A 225 -4.01 -4.19 0.31
C ILE A 225 -3.07 -5.04 -0.54
N GLY A 226 -1.77 -4.84 -0.40
CA GLY A 226 -0.76 -5.56 -1.16
C GLY A 226 0.59 -4.86 -1.19
N TYR A 227 1.49 -5.38 -2.00
CA TYR A 227 2.82 -4.82 -2.23
C TYR A 227 3.30 -5.05 -3.66
N SER A 228 4.33 -4.30 -4.05
CA SER A 228 5.04 -4.46 -5.33
C SER A 228 6.55 -4.43 -5.11
N TYR A 229 7.28 -5.19 -5.92
CA TYR A 229 8.74 -5.13 -5.96
C TYR A 229 9.19 -3.96 -6.82
N LEU A 230 10.03 -3.08 -6.26
CA LEU A 230 10.55 -1.93 -6.98
C LEU A 230 11.60 -2.37 -7.98
N THR A 231 11.45 -1.93 -9.21
CA THR A 231 12.37 -2.24 -10.30
C THR A 231 13.27 -1.04 -10.59
N HIS A 232 12.75 0.19 -10.54
CA HIS A 232 13.55 1.39 -10.80
C HIS A 232 13.13 2.57 -9.90
N LEU A 233 14.09 3.47 -9.71
CA LEU A 233 13.79 4.87 -9.46
C LEU A 233 14.01 5.59 -10.78
N ILE A 234 13.04 6.39 -11.22
CA ILE A 234 13.14 7.17 -12.44
C ILE A 234 13.05 8.66 -12.13
N TYR A 235 13.88 9.47 -12.80
CA TYR A 235 13.72 10.90 -12.91
C TYR A 235 13.16 11.23 -14.28
N THR A 236 12.07 11.98 -14.30
CA THR A 236 11.37 12.36 -15.54
C THR A 236 11.96 13.64 -16.12
N ALA A 237 12.79 13.50 -17.14
CA ALA A 237 13.35 14.64 -17.86
C ALA A 237 12.31 15.22 -18.83
N PRO A 238 12.13 16.56 -18.85
CA PRO A 238 11.34 17.19 -19.90
C PRO A 238 12.08 17.13 -21.23
N PRO A 239 11.36 17.09 -22.36
CA PRO A 239 11.99 17.18 -23.66
C PRO A 239 12.71 18.52 -23.80
N ASN A 240 13.92 18.48 -24.38
CA ASN A 240 14.76 19.65 -24.66
C ASN A 240 15.19 20.49 -23.44
N GLN A 241 15.09 19.98 -22.22
CA GLN A 241 15.56 20.68 -21.02
C GLN A 241 16.78 19.99 -20.41
N ALA A 242 17.70 20.79 -19.88
CA ALA A 242 18.87 20.27 -19.21
C ALA A 242 18.48 19.52 -17.92
N VAL A 243 18.96 18.28 -17.78
CA VAL A 243 18.80 17.50 -16.56
C VAL A 243 19.65 18.13 -15.44
N PRO A 244 19.12 18.29 -14.21
CA PRO A 244 19.89 18.77 -13.07
C PRO A 244 21.16 17.93 -12.82
N GLU A 245 22.27 18.59 -12.48
CA GLU A 245 23.57 17.92 -12.27
C GLU A 245 23.56 16.87 -11.16
N ASP A 246 22.76 17.07 -10.11
CA ASP A 246 22.57 16.08 -9.05
C ASP A 246 21.87 14.82 -9.55
N MET A 247 20.88 14.95 -10.45
CA MET A 247 20.23 13.81 -11.09
C MET A 247 21.20 13.07 -12.03
N LYS A 248 22.03 13.80 -12.79
CA LYS A 248 23.07 13.18 -13.64
C LYS A 248 24.07 12.38 -12.80
N LYS A 249 24.53 12.92 -11.67
CA LYS A 249 25.45 12.22 -10.75
C LYS A 249 24.84 10.93 -10.22
N ARG A 250 23.57 10.97 -9.78
CA ARG A 250 22.86 9.78 -9.30
C ARG A 250 22.65 8.74 -10.41
N ALA A 251 22.37 9.20 -11.63
CA ALA A 251 22.23 8.30 -12.77
C ALA A 251 23.56 7.64 -13.14
N ALA A 252 24.67 8.39 -13.10
CA ALA A 252 26.02 7.84 -13.30
C ALA A 252 26.40 6.82 -12.20
N ALA A 253 25.87 6.97 -10.98
CA ALA A 253 26.00 6.00 -9.90
C ALA A 253 25.05 4.80 -10.00
N GLY A 254 24.14 4.77 -10.98
CA GLY A 254 23.15 3.70 -11.15
C GLY A 254 22.00 3.73 -10.14
N GLU A 255 21.87 4.81 -9.34
CA GLU A 255 20.82 4.95 -8.32
C GLU A 255 19.45 5.30 -8.92
N ILE A 256 19.45 6.04 -10.03
CA ILE A 256 18.23 6.53 -10.70
C ILE A 256 18.40 6.43 -12.21
N GLU A 257 17.31 6.20 -12.91
CA GLU A 257 17.26 6.20 -14.37
C GLU A 257 16.65 7.51 -14.86
N ILE A 258 17.30 8.19 -15.80
CA ILE A 258 16.75 9.40 -16.42
C ILE A 258 15.90 8.96 -17.60
N VAL A 259 14.61 9.29 -17.55
CA VAL A 259 13.64 8.90 -18.56
C VAL A 259 13.03 10.15 -19.18
N GLU A 260 13.12 10.27 -20.49
CA GLU A 260 12.39 11.29 -21.24
C GLU A 260 10.93 10.86 -21.41
N LEU A 261 10.03 11.76 -21.03
CA LEU A 261 8.60 11.55 -21.17
C LEU A 261 8.16 11.87 -22.60
N THR A 262 7.49 10.92 -23.24
CA THR A 262 6.67 11.23 -24.40
C THR A 262 5.52 12.11 -23.91
N PRO A 263 5.22 13.25 -24.57
CA PRO A 263 4.02 14.01 -24.28
C PRO A 263 2.82 13.05 -24.24
N PRO A 264 1.86 13.22 -23.31
CA PRO A 264 0.62 12.46 -23.38
C PRO A 264 0.06 12.69 -24.78
N GLU A 265 -0.39 11.61 -25.44
CA GLU A 265 -1.23 11.78 -26.63
C GLU A 265 -2.34 12.72 -26.19
N GLU A 266 -2.37 13.93 -26.76
CA GLU A 266 -3.42 14.88 -26.46
C GLU A 266 -4.70 14.10 -26.68
N GLU A 267 -5.51 13.94 -25.62
CA GLU A 267 -6.89 13.52 -25.80
C GLU A 267 -7.41 14.50 -26.84
N ILE A 268 -7.58 14.02 -28.07
CA ILE A 268 -8.26 14.75 -29.12
C ILE A 268 -9.61 14.95 -28.47
N LYS A 269 -9.78 16.10 -27.82
CA LYS A 269 -11.09 16.56 -27.41
C LYS A 269 -11.85 16.44 -28.70
N PRO A 270 -12.91 15.61 -28.77
CA PRO A 270 -13.76 15.62 -29.95
C PRO A 270 -13.97 17.10 -30.21
N GLU A 271 -13.50 17.60 -31.36
CA GLU A 271 -13.69 19.00 -31.72
C GLU A 271 -15.16 19.25 -31.38
N ASP A 272 -15.43 20.24 -30.52
CA ASP A 272 -16.78 20.63 -30.10
C ASP A 272 -17.52 21.02 -31.38
N GLY A 273 -17.93 19.99 -32.09
CA GLY A 273 -18.40 19.97 -33.44
C GLY A 273 -19.89 19.99 -33.25
N THR A 274 -20.45 21.15 -33.50
CA THR A 274 -21.80 21.61 -33.18
C THR A 274 -21.94 22.10 -31.73
N GLU A 275 -21.65 23.40 -31.56
CA GLU A 275 -22.68 24.31 -31.09
C GLU A 275 -24.05 23.80 -31.57
N GLN A 276 -24.75 23.04 -30.73
CA GLN A 276 -26.20 22.98 -30.81
C GLN A 276 -26.64 24.37 -30.39
N GLU A 277 -26.68 25.28 -31.37
CA GLU A 277 -27.40 26.54 -31.27
C GLU A 277 -28.80 26.20 -30.76
N ASP A 278 -29.07 26.62 -29.53
CA ASP A 278 -30.32 27.22 -29.09
C ASP A 278 -31.58 26.72 -29.82
N PHE A 279 -32.04 25.53 -29.45
CA PHE A 279 -33.49 25.28 -29.39
C PHE A 279 -33.96 25.57 -27.96
N LEU A 280 -33.80 26.83 -27.55
CA LEU A 280 -34.57 27.45 -26.47
C LEU A 280 -36.03 27.46 -26.93
N GLY A 281 -36.74 26.37 -26.61
CA GLY A 281 -38.18 26.42 -26.50
C GLY A 281 -38.51 27.21 -25.24
N ASP A 282 -39.05 28.40 -25.43
CA ASP A 282 -39.71 29.19 -24.40
C ASP A 282 -40.70 28.30 -23.62
N LEU A 283 -40.34 27.95 -22.39
CA LEU A 283 -41.27 27.46 -21.37
C LEU A 283 -41.22 28.45 -20.22
N ASP A 284 -42.08 29.46 -20.34
CA ASP A 284 -42.53 30.30 -19.24
C ASP A 284 -43.25 29.42 -18.20
N GLU A 285 -42.50 28.74 -17.34
CA GLU A 285 -43.03 28.24 -16.07
C GLU A 285 -42.65 29.23 -14.96
N GLU A 286 -43.62 30.06 -14.59
CA GLU A 286 -43.52 30.91 -13.41
C GLU A 286 -43.20 30.06 -12.17
N PRO A 287 -42.22 30.45 -11.33
CA PRO A 287 -41.95 29.74 -10.10
C PRO A 287 -43.15 29.86 -9.15
N PRO A 288 -43.53 28.79 -8.43
CA PRO A 288 -44.60 28.87 -7.44
C PRO A 288 -44.21 29.86 -6.34
N VAL A 289 -45.10 30.81 -6.07
CA VAL A 289 -45.00 31.76 -4.97
C VAL A 289 -45.03 30.98 -3.66
N ILE A 290 -43.87 30.88 -3.00
CA ILE A 290 -43.76 30.36 -1.64
C ILE A 290 -44.34 31.44 -0.72
N SER A 291 -45.52 31.19 -0.16
CA SER A 291 -46.09 32.04 0.88
C SER A 291 -45.37 31.77 2.21
N ASP A 292 -44.82 32.83 2.80
CA ASP A 292 -44.16 32.78 4.10
C ASP A 292 -45.13 32.32 5.20
N PRO A 293 -44.68 31.46 6.14
CA PRO A 293 -45.48 31.09 7.30
C PRO A 293 -45.64 32.29 8.24
N VAL A 294 -46.91 32.60 8.53
CA VAL A 294 -47.35 33.58 9.52
C VAL A 294 -46.77 33.25 10.89
N MET A 295 -45.85 34.10 11.37
CA MET A 295 -45.37 34.10 12.75
C MET A 295 -46.54 34.43 13.68
N SER A 296 -46.99 33.46 14.46
CA SER A 296 -47.97 33.67 15.52
C SER A 296 -47.25 34.19 16.76
N GLU A 297 -47.62 35.40 17.18
CA GLU A 297 -47.20 36.03 18.42
C GLU A 297 -47.72 35.23 19.63
N GLN A 298 -46.83 34.90 20.57
CA GLN A 298 -47.23 34.41 21.89
C GLN A 298 -47.45 35.58 22.85
N PRO A 299 -48.54 35.58 23.64
CA PRO A 299 -48.74 36.59 24.69
C PRO A 299 -47.94 36.25 25.95
N GLU A 300 -47.50 37.30 26.64
CA GLU A 300 -46.83 37.30 27.96
C GLU A 300 -47.72 36.80 29.11
#